data_AF-N9SN75-F1
#
_entry.id   AF-N9SN75-F1
#
_cell.length_a   1.000
_cell.length_b   1.000
_cell.length_c   1.000
_cell.angle_alpha   90.00
_cell.angle_beta   90.00
_cell.angle_gamma   90.00
#
_symmetry.space_group_name_H-M   'P 1'
#
loop_
_entity.id
_entity.type
_entity.pdbx_description
1 polymer ?
#
loop_
_entity_poly.entity_id
_entity_poly.type
_entity_poly.pdbx_seq_one_letter_code
_entity_poly.pdbx_strand_id
1 'polypeptide(L)'
;MSELIDHEVVVIFKKYLYPLSAKLTEMLNEHFSHQTERRGCGYTQATRVIAEFVSQVRDPIGFQDLRIFEEYETKALRNILNQSSSYGLELETWRNLDTNLNVQQCLQRINPQESFAQSLQQEVEFQAKLRNIHQYAQLEESKLICQLLSDILLPQDASGQSMIDCQSLEEKPKVGSCPMAEKFFLRIAHHRLLRQGEINIFVDAQQQPIMMEKLNMGDNHSCISLVPLMMNGVRLPAGSLFSASYDIEQLPKHKNKQYKGYVIPITEMNGFWFLRLTTLAVSPGNRARAFGYHFKQQVDNGLFRPDSTELSQLMEIAQDQIYVGHPC
;
A
#
# COMPACT_ATOMS: atom_id res chain seq x y z
N MET A 1 -35.86 -1.37 6.70
CA MET A 1 -34.68 -1.67 5.89
C MET A 1 -33.89 -0.39 5.84
N SER A 2 -32.81 -0.24 6.61
CA SER A 2 -31.96 0.95 6.47
C SER A 2 -31.39 0.93 5.06
N GLU A 3 -31.51 2.03 4.31
CA GLU A 3 -30.76 2.18 3.06
C GLU A 3 -29.30 1.89 3.37
N LEU A 4 -28.74 0.86 2.74
CA LEU A 4 -27.33 0.56 2.83
C LEU A 4 -26.60 1.70 2.14
N ILE A 5 -26.02 2.59 2.94
CA ILE A 5 -25.18 3.67 2.43
C ILE A 5 -23.86 3.03 2.00
N ASP A 6 -23.59 3.05 0.69
CA ASP A 6 -22.33 2.58 0.13
C ASP A 6 -21.14 3.34 0.76
N HIS A 7 -20.04 2.64 0.95
CA HIS A 7 -18.77 3.20 1.38
C HIS A 7 -18.33 4.32 0.43
N GLU A 8 -17.73 5.38 0.97
CA GLU A 8 -17.37 6.59 0.20
C GLU A 8 -16.54 6.28 -1.06
N VAL A 9 -15.52 5.42 -0.95
CA VAL A 9 -14.74 4.94 -2.10
C VAL A 9 -15.62 4.31 -3.19
N VAL A 10 -16.58 3.46 -2.83
CA VAL A 10 -17.49 2.81 -3.79
C VAL A 10 -18.33 3.88 -4.50
N VAL A 11 -18.87 4.84 -3.74
CA VAL A 11 -19.64 5.96 -4.30
C VAL A 11 -18.79 6.80 -5.26
N ILE A 12 -17.54 7.12 -4.90
CA ILE A 12 -16.62 7.90 -5.73
C ILE A 12 -16.36 7.20 -7.06
N PHE A 13 -15.97 5.93 -7.03
CA PHE A 13 -15.66 5.20 -8.25
C PHE A 13 -16.88 5.01 -9.15
N LYS A 14 -18.06 4.68 -8.59
CA LYS A 14 -19.32 4.60 -9.34
C LYS A 14 -19.70 5.94 -9.98
N LYS A 15 -19.47 7.07 -9.31
CA LYS A 15 -19.88 8.40 -9.78
C LYS A 15 -18.91 8.99 -10.80
N TYR A 16 -17.62 8.78 -10.61
CA TYR A 16 -16.59 9.52 -11.35
C TYR A 16 -15.80 8.67 -12.33
N LEU A 17 -15.74 7.34 -12.17
CA LEU A 17 -14.98 6.44 -13.03
C LEU A 17 -15.78 5.15 -13.29
N TYR A 18 -15.11 4.00 -13.32
CA TYR A 18 -15.72 2.68 -13.40
C TYR A 18 -16.02 2.12 -12.01
N PRO A 19 -17.12 1.38 -11.83
CA PRO A 19 -17.39 0.63 -10.62
C PRO A 19 -16.24 -0.32 -10.25
N LEU A 20 -15.91 -0.38 -8.96
CA LEU A 20 -14.97 -1.36 -8.43
C LEU A 20 -15.57 -2.77 -8.53
N SER A 21 -14.70 -3.77 -8.64
CA SER A 21 -15.08 -5.18 -8.67
C SER A 21 -16.01 -5.54 -7.51
N ALA A 22 -16.94 -6.47 -7.76
CA ALA A 22 -17.89 -6.93 -6.74
C ALA A 22 -17.20 -7.33 -5.42
N LYS A 23 -16.02 -7.95 -5.50
CA LYS A 23 -15.21 -8.33 -4.33
C LYS A 23 -14.77 -7.11 -3.51
N LEU A 24 -14.23 -6.07 -4.14
CA LEU A 24 -13.81 -4.86 -3.43
C LEU A 24 -15.02 -4.07 -2.92
N THR A 25 -16.11 -4.01 -3.71
CA THR A 25 -17.35 -3.35 -3.32
C THR A 25 -17.99 -4.01 -2.09
N GLU A 26 -18.10 -5.34 -2.05
CA GLU A 26 -18.63 -6.09 -0.90
C GLU A 26 -17.78 -5.87 0.36
N MET A 27 -16.45 -5.91 0.21
CA MET A 27 -15.52 -5.68 1.32
C MET A 27 -15.61 -4.25 1.85
N LEU A 28 -15.57 -3.23 0.99
CA LEU A 28 -15.61 -1.83 1.42
C LEU A 28 -16.95 -1.46 2.06
N ASN A 29 -18.06 -2.01 1.57
CA ASN A 29 -19.39 -1.84 2.18
C ASN A 29 -19.58 -2.65 3.48
N GLU A 30 -18.54 -3.32 3.96
CA GLU A 30 -18.52 -4.08 5.21
C GLU A 30 -19.69 -5.08 5.32
N HIS A 31 -19.90 -5.88 4.27
CA HIS A 31 -20.85 -6.99 4.36
C HIS A 31 -20.55 -7.86 5.59
N PHE A 32 -21.58 -8.34 6.29
CA PHE A 32 -21.42 -9.01 7.60
C PHE A 32 -20.47 -10.21 7.58
N SER A 33 -20.33 -10.89 6.43
CA SER A 33 -19.37 -11.98 6.20
C SER A 33 -17.91 -11.57 6.42
N HIS A 34 -17.63 -10.26 6.41
CA HIS A 34 -16.31 -9.70 6.60
C HIS A 34 -15.98 -9.32 8.05
N GLN A 35 -16.93 -9.38 8.97
CA GLN A 35 -16.72 -9.07 10.38
C GLN A 35 -16.38 -10.34 11.16
N THR A 36 -15.10 -10.70 11.23
CA THR A 36 -14.67 -11.90 11.96
C THR A 36 -13.34 -11.68 12.67
N GLU A 37 -13.12 -12.38 13.77
CA GLU A 37 -11.86 -12.29 14.53
C GLU A 37 -10.62 -12.60 13.70
N ARG A 38 -10.73 -13.54 12.77
CA ARG A 38 -9.60 -13.94 11.92
C ARG A 38 -9.40 -13.01 10.72
N ARG A 39 -10.49 -12.45 10.16
CA ARG A 39 -10.41 -11.65 8.92
C ARG A 39 -10.37 -10.15 9.16
N GLY A 40 -10.70 -9.69 10.37
CA GLY A 40 -10.82 -8.28 10.71
C GLY A 40 -12.18 -7.73 10.28
N CYS A 41 -12.16 -6.65 9.53
CA CYS A 41 -13.33 -5.97 8.97
C CYS A 41 -13.24 -5.87 7.44
N GLY A 42 -14.23 -5.21 6.84
CA GLY A 42 -14.27 -4.90 5.41
C GLY A 42 -13.02 -4.19 4.89
N TYR A 43 -12.61 -3.10 5.55
CA TYR A 43 -11.43 -2.32 5.19
C TYR A 43 -10.12 -3.13 5.28
N THR A 44 -9.95 -3.91 6.35
CA THR A 44 -8.80 -4.83 6.50
C THR A 44 -8.76 -5.86 5.37
N GLN A 45 -9.91 -6.36 4.91
CA GLN A 45 -9.95 -7.32 3.82
C GLN A 45 -9.72 -6.69 2.46
N ALA A 46 -10.30 -5.51 2.20
CA ALA A 46 -10.06 -4.76 0.98
C ALA A 46 -8.56 -4.47 0.79
N THR A 47 -7.88 -3.99 1.84
CA THR A 47 -6.43 -3.72 1.79
C THR A 47 -5.58 -4.98 1.62
N ARG A 48 -6.02 -6.14 2.11
CA ARG A 48 -5.36 -7.44 1.83
C ARG A 48 -5.51 -7.87 0.37
N VAL A 49 -6.66 -7.62 -0.25
CA VAL A 49 -6.87 -7.91 -1.67
C VAL A 49 -6.03 -6.95 -2.52
N ILE A 50 -6.05 -5.67 -2.20
CA ILE A 50 -5.20 -4.64 -2.83
C ILE A 50 -3.72 -5.05 -2.76
N ALA A 51 -3.30 -5.63 -1.64
CA ALA A 51 -1.91 -6.06 -1.47
C ALA A 51 -1.43 -7.11 -2.48
N GLU A 52 -2.34 -7.90 -3.06
CA GLU A 52 -2.01 -8.84 -4.15
C GLU A 52 -1.61 -8.11 -5.42
N PHE A 53 -2.18 -6.94 -5.71
CA PHE A 53 -1.81 -6.10 -6.84
C PHE A 53 -0.52 -5.32 -6.57
N VAL A 54 -0.38 -4.75 -5.36
CA VAL A 54 0.80 -3.95 -5.00
C VAL A 54 2.09 -4.79 -5.03
N SER A 55 2.04 -6.01 -4.51
CA SER A 55 3.24 -6.83 -4.32
C SER A 55 3.72 -7.50 -5.61
N GLN A 56 2.97 -7.40 -6.71
CA GLN A 56 3.36 -7.99 -7.99
C GLN A 56 4.10 -6.97 -8.86
N VAL A 57 5.19 -7.44 -9.47
CA VAL A 57 5.86 -6.69 -10.55
C VAL A 57 4.88 -6.53 -11.69
N ARG A 58 4.72 -5.29 -12.17
CA ARG A 58 3.73 -4.97 -13.20
C ARG A 58 4.23 -5.40 -14.57
N ASP A 59 3.36 -6.08 -15.31
CA ASP A 59 3.51 -6.28 -16.75
C ASP A 59 3.16 -4.95 -17.47
N PRO A 60 4.11 -4.34 -18.23
CA PRO A 60 3.89 -3.07 -18.92
C PRO A 60 2.71 -3.09 -19.91
N ILE A 61 2.44 -4.24 -20.52
CA ILE A 61 1.38 -4.42 -21.53
C ILE A 61 0.22 -5.28 -21.00
N GLY A 62 0.42 -5.95 -19.88
CA GLY A 62 -0.58 -6.78 -19.21
C GLY A 62 -1.75 -5.96 -18.65
N PHE A 63 -2.93 -6.57 -18.67
CA PHE A 63 -4.18 -5.95 -18.22
C PHE A 63 -4.68 -6.49 -16.88
N GLN A 64 -3.87 -7.27 -16.14
CA GLN A 64 -4.34 -7.94 -14.92
C GLN A 64 -4.81 -6.95 -13.85
N ASP A 65 -4.18 -5.77 -13.76
CA ASP A 65 -4.52 -4.73 -12.78
C ASP A 65 -5.90 -4.09 -13.01
N LEU A 66 -6.42 -4.13 -14.24
CA LEU A 66 -7.76 -3.61 -14.55
C LEU A 66 -8.88 -4.44 -13.92
N ARG A 67 -8.56 -5.63 -13.36
CA ARG A 67 -9.48 -6.45 -12.55
C ARG A 67 -9.89 -5.80 -11.23
N ILE A 68 -9.30 -4.66 -10.87
CA ILE A 68 -9.80 -3.80 -9.79
C ILE A 68 -11.24 -3.33 -10.08
N PHE A 69 -11.59 -3.16 -11.35
CA PHE A 69 -12.93 -2.79 -11.79
C PHE A 69 -13.80 -4.03 -12.07
N GLU A 70 -15.12 -3.83 -12.04
CA GLU A 70 -16.08 -4.91 -12.30
C GLU A 70 -16.06 -5.36 -13.77
N GLU A 71 -16.12 -4.42 -14.71
CA GLU A 71 -16.19 -4.71 -16.15
C GLU A 71 -15.42 -3.66 -16.97
N TYR A 72 -14.07 -3.65 -16.88
CA TYR A 72 -13.26 -2.76 -17.72
C TYR A 72 -13.00 -3.39 -19.09
N GLU A 73 -13.44 -2.71 -20.17
CA GLU A 73 -13.21 -3.17 -21.54
C GLU A 73 -11.78 -2.89 -22.02
N THR A 74 -10.97 -3.93 -22.20
CA THR A 74 -9.56 -3.79 -22.62
C THR A 74 -9.37 -3.64 -24.13
N LYS A 75 -10.44 -3.67 -24.94
CA LYS A 75 -10.36 -3.66 -26.40
C LYS A 75 -9.74 -2.37 -26.93
N ALA A 76 -10.12 -1.22 -26.37
CA ALA A 76 -9.58 0.08 -26.76
C ALA A 76 -8.06 0.15 -26.49
N LEU A 77 -7.63 -0.22 -25.27
CA LEU A 77 -6.21 -0.28 -24.91
C LEU A 77 -5.39 -1.22 -25.79
N ARG A 78 -5.90 -2.42 -26.09
CA ARG A 78 -5.24 -3.35 -27.02
C ARG A 78 -5.06 -2.73 -28.41
N ASN A 79 -6.09 -2.06 -28.92
CA ASN A 79 -6.00 -1.38 -30.20
C ASN A 79 -4.99 -0.23 -30.17
N ILE A 80 -4.96 0.56 -29.10
CA ILE A 80 -3.98 1.63 -28.91
C ILE A 80 -2.56 1.06 -28.96
N LEU A 81 -2.25 0.03 -28.17
CA LEU A 81 -0.93 -0.59 -28.15
C LEU A 81 -0.54 -1.13 -29.53
N ASN A 82 -1.44 -1.86 -30.19
CA ASN A 82 -1.16 -2.49 -31.49
C ASN A 82 -1.02 -1.51 -32.65
N GLN A 83 -1.70 -0.36 -32.61
CA GLN A 83 -1.74 0.59 -33.73
C GLN A 83 -0.87 1.82 -33.53
N SER A 84 -0.41 2.09 -32.30
CA SER A 84 0.35 3.30 -31.94
C SER A 84 1.50 3.62 -32.90
N SER A 85 2.27 2.61 -33.30
CA SER A 85 3.42 2.77 -34.22
C SER A 85 3.03 3.30 -35.60
N SER A 86 1.85 2.92 -36.12
CA SER A 86 1.32 3.45 -37.40
C SER A 86 1.03 4.95 -37.36
N TYR A 87 0.88 5.52 -36.16
CA TYR A 87 0.69 6.96 -35.92
C TYR A 87 1.99 7.65 -35.47
N GLY A 88 3.14 6.96 -35.58
CA GLY A 88 4.44 7.47 -35.14
C GLY A 88 4.48 7.73 -33.62
N LEU A 89 3.80 6.88 -32.85
CA LEU A 89 3.81 6.87 -31.39
C LEU A 89 4.29 5.49 -30.93
N GLU A 90 5.43 5.44 -30.24
CA GLU A 90 5.91 4.19 -29.64
C GLU A 90 5.48 4.15 -28.17
N LEU A 91 4.78 3.08 -27.79
CA LEU A 91 4.31 2.85 -26.41
C LEU A 91 4.86 1.53 -25.89
N GLU A 92 5.64 1.62 -24.81
CA GLU A 92 6.11 0.45 -24.06
C GLU A 92 5.06 -0.01 -23.02
N THR A 93 4.10 0.86 -22.71
CA THR A 93 3.03 0.59 -21.76
C THR A 93 1.77 1.38 -22.09
N TRP A 94 0.62 0.88 -21.63
CA TRP A 94 -0.66 1.60 -21.68
C TRP A 94 -0.86 2.55 -20.48
N ARG A 95 0.10 2.61 -19.55
CA ARG A 95 -0.01 3.37 -18.31
C ARG A 95 0.59 4.76 -18.45
N ASN A 96 0.11 5.69 -17.61
CA ASN A 96 0.57 7.08 -17.56
C ASN A 96 0.50 7.84 -18.90
N LEU A 97 -0.46 7.49 -19.77
CA LEU A 97 -0.67 8.12 -21.08
C LEU A 97 -1.04 9.61 -20.94
N ASP A 98 -1.76 9.96 -19.86
CA ASP A 98 -2.15 11.33 -19.55
C ASP A 98 -0.96 12.26 -19.36
N THR A 99 0.14 11.74 -18.80
CA THR A 99 1.38 12.51 -18.56
C THR A 99 2.44 12.31 -19.64
N ASN A 100 2.22 11.41 -20.60
CA ASN A 100 3.22 11.07 -21.60
C ASN A 100 3.30 12.15 -22.70
N LEU A 101 4.45 12.83 -22.80
CA LEU A 101 4.64 13.92 -23.76
C LEU A 101 4.45 13.47 -25.22
N ASN A 102 4.89 12.26 -25.58
CA ASN A 102 4.74 11.73 -26.93
C ASN A 102 3.27 11.48 -27.27
N VAL A 103 2.47 11.03 -26.29
CA VAL A 103 1.02 10.87 -26.45
C VAL A 103 0.36 12.22 -26.71
N GLN A 104 0.69 13.25 -25.93
CA GLN A 104 0.15 14.60 -26.10
C GLN A 104 0.51 15.19 -27.48
N GLN A 105 1.77 15.03 -27.91
CA GLN A 105 2.20 15.46 -29.24
C GLN A 105 1.51 14.66 -30.35
N CYS A 106 1.29 13.35 -30.16
CA CYS A 106 0.57 12.52 -31.13
C CYS A 106 -0.86 13.02 -31.33
N LEU A 107 -1.61 13.23 -30.24
CA LEU A 107 -2.99 13.71 -30.25
C LEU A 107 -3.15 15.09 -30.91
N GLN A 108 -2.13 15.95 -30.85
CA GLN A 108 -2.13 17.25 -31.54
C GLN A 108 -1.93 17.13 -33.06
N ARG A 109 -1.28 16.07 -33.55
CA ARG A 109 -0.97 15.88 -34.97
C ARG A 109 -2.04 15.10 -35.72
N ILE A 110 -2.67 14.13 -35.07
CA ILE A 110 -3.63 13.21 -35.70
C ILE A 110 -5.03 13.84 -35.77
N ASN A 111 -5.86 13.34 -36.70
CA ASN A 111 -7.24 13.82 -36.84
C ASN A 111 -8.11 13.35 -35.66
N PRO A 112 -8.72 14.25 -34.87
CA PRO A 112 -9.53 13.87 -33.70
C PRO A 112 -10.77 13.02 -34.00
N GLN A 113 -11.20 12.96 -35.27
CA GLN A 113 -12.35 12.15 -35.69
C GLN A 113 -11.97 10.69 -35.99
N GLU A 114 -10.69 10.36 -36.02
CA GLU A 114 -10.24 8.98 -36.23
C GLU A 114 -10.46 8.15 -34.97
N SER A 115 -10.86 6.89 -35.15
CA SER A 115 -11.18 5.98 -34.03
C SER A 115 -9.99 5.77 -33.08
N PHE A 116 -8.76 5.74 -33.60
CA PHE A 116 -7.54 5.66 -32.78
C PHE A 116 -7.38 6.89 -31.88
N ALA A 117 -7.52 8.10 -32.46
CA ALA A 117 -7.40 9.35 -31.72
C ALA A 117 -8.45 9.45 -30.60
N GLN A 118 -9.70 9.09 -30.90
CA GLN A 118 -10.78 9.08 -29.92
C GLN A 118 -10.50 8.10 -28.77
N SER A 119 -10.05 6.89 -29.09
CA SER A 119 -9.72 5.87 -28.07
C SER A 119 -8.55 6.33 -27.19
N LEU A 120 -7.49 6.88 -27.79
CA LEU A 120 -6.32 7.37 -27.06
C LEU A 120 -6.68 8.56 -26.15
N GLN A 121 -7.50 9.49 -26.64
CA GLN A 121 -7.98 10.63 -25.87
C GLN A 121 -8.85 10.19 -24.68
N GLN A 122 -9.75 9.23 -24.87
CA GLN A 122 -10.57 8.69 -23.78
C GLN A 122 -9.72 8.07 -22.67
N GLU A 123 -8.67 7.33 -23.04
CA GLU A 123 -7.74 6.73 -22.08
C GLU A 123 -6.89 7.79 -21.37
N VAL A 124 -6.44 8.83 -22.06
CA VAL A 124 -5.79 10.00 -21.46
C VAL A 124 -6.70 10.67 -20.42
N GLU A 125 -7.96 10.91 -20.74
CA GLU A 125 -8.93 11.53 -19.83
C GLU A 125 -9.24 10.65 -18.63
N PHE A 126 -9.42 9.35 -18.85
CA PHE A 126 -9.62 8.36 -17.79
C PHE A 126 -8.44 8.38 -16.81
N GLN A 127 -7.20 8.30 -17.31
CA GLN A 127 -6.01 8.27 -16.46
C GLN A 127 -5.79 9.59 -15.73
N ALA A 128 -6.01 10.74 -16.38
CA ALA A 128 -5.93 12.05 -15.74
C ALA A 128 -6.94 12.18 -14.58
N LYS A 129 -8.16 11.67 -14.76
CA LYS A 129 -9.19 11.68 -13.72
C LYS A 129 -8.88 10.70 -12.60
N LEU A 130 -8.40 9.51 -12.93
CA LEU A 130 -7.95 8.51 -11.95
C LEU A 130 -6.83 9.04 -11.06
N ARG A 131 -5.84 9.73 -11.62
CA ARG A 131 -4.73 10.33 -10.88
C ARG A 131 -5.20 11.28 -9.76
N ASN A 132 -6.34 11.93 -9.96
CA ASN A 132 -6.93 12.88 -9.03
C ASN A 132 -8.13 12.33 -8.25
N ILE A 133 -8.46 11.03 -8.37
CA ILE A 133 -9.68 10.45 -7.80
C ILE A 133 -9.77 10.61 -6.27
N HIS A 134 -8.61 10.60 -5.59
CA HIS A 134 -8.52 10.78 -4.14
C HIS A 134 -8.98 12.16 -3.66
N GLN A 135 -9.01 13.17 -4.53
CA GLN A 135 -9.48 14.52 -4.19
C GLN A 135 -10.99 14.56 -3.93
N TYR A 136 -11.74 13.59 -4.44
CA TYR A 136 -13.17 13.47 -4.17
C TYR A 136 -13.49 12.82 -2.82
N ALA A 137 -12.49 12.23 -2.14
CA ALA A 137 -12.65 11.63 -0.83
C ALA A 137 -12.52 12.66 0.28
N GLN A 138 -13.44 12.63 1.24
CA GLN A 138 -13.40 13.44 2.45
C GLN A 138 -12.69 12.69 3.58
N LEU A 139 -12.94 11.40 3.69
CA LEU A 139 -12.45 10.56 4.78
C LEU A 139 -10.98 10.19 4.58
N GLU A 140 -10.21 10.16 5.67
CA GLU A 140 -8.76 9.88 5.65
C GLU A 140 -8.45 8.54 4.98
N GLU A 141 -9.10 7.47 5.42
CA GLU A 141 -8.87 6.13 4.93
C GLU A 141 -9.36 5.93 3.49
N SER A 142 -10.40 6.67 3.07
CA SER A 142 -10.85 6.65 1.67
C SER A 142 -9.80 7.26 0.74
N LYS A 143 -9.15 8.35 1.16
CA LYS A 143 -8.03 8.94 0.41
C LYS A 143 -6.90 7.93 0.23
N LEU A 144 -6.56 7.17 1.27
CA LEU A 144 -5.53 6.13 1.20
C LEU A 144 -5.90 5.04 0.18
N ILE A 145 -7.13 4.51 0.22
CA ILE A 145 -7.57 3.50 -0.76
C ILE A 145 -7.57 4.06 -2.18
N CYS A 146 -8.11 5.26 -2.39
CA CYS A 146 -8.12 5.91 -3.70
C CYS A 146 -6.71 6.09 -4.27
N GLN A 147 -5.73 6.48 -3.44
CA GLN A 147 -4.33 6.61 -3.83
C GLN A 147 -3.72 5.26 -4.19
N LEU A 148 -3.93 4.22 -3.38
CA LEU A 148 -3.44 2.86 -3.68
C LEU A 148 -3.98 2.36 -5.02
N LEU A 149 -5.28 2.48 -5.25
CA LEU A 149 -5.91 2.02 -6.50
C LEU A 149 -5.44 2.83 -7.72
N SER A 150 -5.28 4.15 -7.56
CA SER A 150 -4.71 5.01 -8.61
C SER A 150 -3.30 4.57 -8.96
N ASP A 151 -2.42 4.39 -7.97
CA ASP A 151 -1.02 4.08 -8.23
C ASP A 151 -0.82 2.65 -8.77
N ILE A 152 -1.72 1.71 -8.45
CA ILE A 152 -1.70 0.38 -9.08
C ILE A 152 -1.82 0.51 -10.61
N LEU A 153 -2.75 1.31 -11.09
CA LEU A 153 -2.96 1.50 -12.53
C LEU A 153 -1.94 2.49 -13.13
N LEU A 154 -1.60 3.54 -12.39
CA LEU A 154 -0.73 4.65 -12.78
C LEU A 154 0.51 4.68 -11.88
N PRO A 155 1.46 3.74 -12.06
CA PRO A 155 2.63 3.62 -11.19
C PRO A 155 3.44 4.91 -11.19
N GLN A 156 3.95 5.24 -10.02
CA GLN A 156 4.82 6.39 -9.77
C GLN A 156 6.28 6.00 -9.93
N ASP A 157 7.11 6.97 -10.29
CA ASP A 157 8.56 6.81 -10.26
C ASP A 157 9.11 7.22 -8.88
N ALA A 158 9.90 6.34 -8.26
CA ALA A 158 10.58 6.61 -6.99
C ALA A 158 11.63 7.72 -7.13
N SER A 159 12.26 7.86 -8.31
CA SER A 159 13.36 8.80 -8.56
C SER A 159 12.95 10.27 -8.37
N GLY A 160 11.67 10.58 -8.62
CA GLY A 160 11.13 11.94 -8.50
C GLY A 160 10.58 12.31 -7.12
N GLN A 161 10.43 11.37 -6.18
CA GLN A 161 9.64 11.57 -4.96
C GLN A 161 10.41 11.43 -3.64
N SER A 162 11.73 11.21 -3.68
CA SER A 162 12.56 11.01 -2.48
C SER A 162 11.98 9.94 -1.52
N MET A 163 11.35 8.91 -2.07
CA MET A 163 10.73 7.82 -1.33
C MET A 163 11.58 6.56 -1.50
N ILE A 164 11.68 5.75 -0.44
CA ILE A 164 12.44 4.51 -0.49
C ILE A 164 11.65 3.48 -1.27
N ASP A 165 12.25 2.96 -2.34
CA ASP A 165 11.70 1.88 -3.14
C ASP A 165 12.05 0.53 -2.52
N CYS A 166 11.03 -0.20 -2.10
CA CYS A 166 11.15 -1.52 -1.51
C CYS A 166 11.01 -2.58 -2.59
N GLN A 167 12.08 -3.34 -2.79
CA GLN A 167 12.04 -4.54 -3.62
C GLN A 167 10.95 -5.49 -3.15
N SER A 168 10.10 -5.96 -4.06
CA SER A 168 9.09 -6.96 -3.76
C SER A 168 9.68 -8.37 -3.73
N LEU A 169 9.21 -9.22 -2.81
CA LEU A 169 9.50 -10.65 -2.84
C LEU A 169 8.77 -11.32 -4.02
N GLU A 170 9.41 -12.31 -4.64
CA GLU A 170 8.82 -13.07 -5.76
C GLU A 170 7.60 -13.89 -5.33
N GLU A 171 7.68 -14.48 -4.13
CA GLU A 171 6.60 -15.28 -3.57
C GLU A 171 6.11 -14.70 -2.24
N LYS A 172 4.80 -14.81 -2.03
CA LYS A 172 4.16 -14.43 -0.78
C LYS A 172 4.68 -15.30 0.37
N PRO A 173 5.32 -14.71 1.40
CA PRO A 173 5.73 -15.48 2.57
C PRO A 173 4.55 -16.12 3.29
N LYS A 174 4.77 -17.26 3.95
CA LYS A 174 3.75 -17.99 4.73
C LYS A 174 3.37 -17.31 6.06
N VAL A 175 3.80 -16.07 6.29
CA VAL A 175 3.57 -15.35 7.55
C VAL A 175 2.25 -14.58 7.54
N GLY A 176 1.63 -14.51 8.72
CA GLY A 176 0.21 -14.24 8.88
C GLY A 176 -0.20 -12.80 8.60
N SER A 177 -1.33 -12.67 7.90
CA SER A 177 -2.06 -11.42 7.75
C SER A 177 -2.91 -11.07 8.98
N CYS A 178 -2.73 -11.79 10.10
CA CYS A 178 -3.64 -11.82 11.25
C CYS A 178 -3.98 -10.41 11.79
N PRO A 179 -5.24 -10.14 12.18
CA PRO A 179 -5.64 -8.89 12.81
C PRO A 179 -4.85 -8.57 14.10
N MET A 180 -4.41 -9.62 14.81
CA MET A 180 -3.63 -9.50 16.04
C MET A 180 -2.14 -9.21 15.82
N ALA A 181 -1.66 -9.15 14.57
CA ALA A 181 -0.26 -8.82 14.28
C ALA A 181 0.15 -7.46 14.91
N GLU A 182 -0.79 -6.53 14.99
CA GLU A 182 -0.61 -5.17 15.52
C GLU A 182 -0.48 -5.13 17.05
N LYS A 183 -0.93 -6.17 17.77
CA LYS A 183 -0.89 -6.23 19.25
C LYS A 183 0.50 -5.93 19.80
N PHE A 184 1.53 -6.44 19.13
CA PHE A 184 2.90 -6.28 19.60
C PHE A 184 3.48 -4.92 19.24
N PHE A 185 3.18 -4.37 18.06
CA PHE A 185 3.56 -3.00 17.72
C PHE A 185 2.94 -1.99 18.70
N LEU A 186 1.65 -2.14 19.03
CA LEU A 186 1.00 -1.31 20.04
C LEU A 186 1.66 -1.42 21.42
N ARG A 187 2.16 -2.59 21.81
CA ARG A 187 2.90 -2.74 23.06
C ARG A 187 4.30 -2.15 23.00
N ILE A 188 4.99 -2.35 21.88
CA ILE A 188 6.33 -1.82 21.66
C ILE A 188 6.26 -0.31 21.77
N ALA A 189 5.31 0.36 21.11
CA ALA A 189 5.08 1.82 21.16
C ALA A 189 4.96 2.42 22.58
N HIS A 190 4.76 1.60 23.61
CA HIS A 190 4.70 2.03 25.01
C HIS A 190 5.79 1.35 25.86
N HIS A 191 6.92 0.99 25.26
CA HIS A 191 8.09 0.36 25.87
C HIS A 191 7.79 -0.99 26.56
N ARG A 192 6.75 -1.73 26.12
CA ARG A 192 6.32 -3.00 26.74
C ARG A 192 6.67 -4.23 25.90
N LEU A 193 7.95 -4.47 25.68
CA LEU A 193 8.45 -5.65 24.98
C LEU A 193 8.24 -6.95 25.79
N LEU A 194 8.04 -8.09 25.11
CA LEU A 194 8.07 -9.40 25.75
C LEU A 194 9.51 -9.78 26.14
N ARG A 195 9.70 -10.57 27.20
CA ARG A 195 11.06 -10.98 27.67
C ARG A 195 11.90 -11.68 26.60
N GLN A 196 11.26 -12.44 25.72
CA GLN A 196 11.90 -13.11 24.58
C GLN A 196 11.63 -12.41 23.24
N GLY A 197 10.90 -11.29 23.25
CA GLY A 197 10.66 -10.51 22.06
C GLY A 197 11.92 -9.79 21.62
N GLU A 198 12.12 -9.72 20.31
CA GLU A 198 13.20 -8.96 19.69
C GLU A 198 12.60 -8.03 18.65
N ILE A 199 13.26 -6.90 18.42
CA ILE A 199 12.88 -5.98 17.36
C ILE A 199 14.07 -5.75 16.45
N ASN A 200 13.86 -5.78 15.15
CA ASN A 200 14.87 -5.28 14.21
C ASN A 200 14.42 -3.94 13.68
N ILE A 201 15.38 -3.03 13.48
CA ILE A 201 15.15 -1.72 12.90
C ILE A 201 15.82 -1.69 11.53
N PHE A 202 15.02 -1.51 10.48
CA PHE A 202 15.55 -1.32 9.13
C PHE A 202 15.83 0.16 8.91
N VAL A 203 17.04 0.50 8.45
CA VAL A 203 17.50 1.88 8.31
C VAL A 203 17.94 2.20 6.88
N ASP A 204 17.85 3.46 6.50
CA ASP A 204 18.45 3.96 5.25
C ASP A 204 19.97 4.21 5.39
N ALA A 205 20.57 4.73 4.33
CA ALA A 205 22.00 5.08 4.29
C ALA A 205 22.39 6.18 5.30
N GLN A 206 21.44 7.00 5.74
CA GLN A 206 21.62 8.06 6.75
C GLN A 206 21.26 7.60 8.17
N GLN A 207 21.10 6.29 8.38
CA GLN A 207 20.72 5.69 9.66
C GLN A 207 19.35 6.18 10.17
N GLN A 208 18.44 6.58 9.28
CA GLN A 208 17.07 6.91 9.65
C GLN A 208 16.21 5.64 9.68
N PRO A 209 15.37 5.43 10.70
CA PRO A 209 14.48 4.27 10.75
C PRO A 209 13.41 4.30 9.65
N ILE A 210 13.27 3.17 8.96
CA ILE A 210 12.36 3.00 7.83
C ILE A 210 11.24 2.01 8.15
N MET A 211 11.59 0.90 8.79
CA MET A 211 10.62 -0.09 9.28
C MET A 211 11.07 -0.67 10.62
N MET A 212 10.11 -1.22 11.35
CA MET A 212 10.35 -2.03 12.54
C MET A 212 9.79 -3.43 12.33
N GLU A 213 10.64 -4.43 12.51
CA GLU A 213 10.26 -5.84 12.50
C GLU A 213 10.10 -6.36 13.93
N LYS A 214 9.09 -7.22 14.15
CA LYS A 214 8.94 -7.98 15.39
C LYS A 214 9.36 -9.44 15.20
N LEU A 215 10.13 -9.97 16.15
CA LEU A 215 10.52 -11.37 16.22
C LEU A 215 10.13 -11.98 17.57
N ASN A 216 9.84 -13.28 17.57
CA ASN A 216 9.45 -14.07 18.75
C ASN A 216 8.20 -13.52 19.46
N MET A 217 7.29 -12.93 18.68
CA MET A 217 6.09 -12.24 19.15
C MET A 217 4.92 -12.52 18.19
N GLY A 218 4.45 -13.77 18.19
CA GLY A 218 3.49 -14.27 17.20
C GLY A 218 4.18 -14.69 15.90
N ASP A 219 3.64 -14.30 14.75
CA ASP A 219 4.31 -14.53 13.46
C ASP A 219 5.64 -13.79 13.41
N ASN A 220 6.71 -14.50 13.04
CA ASN A 220 8.01 -13.87 12.81
C ASN A 220 8.01 -13.12 11.48
N HIS A 221 8.94 -12.18 11.34
CA HIS A 221 9.18 -11.41 10.13
C HIS A 221 8.03 -10.50 9.67
N SER A 222 7.12 -10.15 10.57
CA SER A 222 6.16 -9.08 10.32
C SER A 222 6.81 -7.72 10.60
N CYS A 223 6.71 -6.81 9.65
CA CYS A 223 7.30 -5.48 9.71
C CYS A 223 6.21 -4.42 9.60
N ILE A 224 6.37 -3.29 10.28
CA ILE A 224 5.56 -2.10 10.08
C ILE A 224 6.43 -0.98 9.52
N SER A 225 5.97 -0.30 8.48
CA SER A 225 6.68 0.88 7.97
C SER A 225 6.51 2.06 8.92
N LEU A 226 7.61 2.75 9.18
CA LEU A 226 7.66 3.96 10.02
C LEU A 226 7.57 5.24 9.17
N VAL A 227 7.86 5.12 7.87
CA VAL A 227 7.75 6.18 6.86
C VAL A 227 6.93 5.68 5.65
N PRO A 228 6.45 6.57 4.77
CA PRO A 228 5.90 6.18 3.48
C PRO A 228 6.95 5.48 2.60
N LEU A 229 6.52 4.50 1.81
CA LEU A 229 7.40 3.66 0.98
C LEU A 229 6.82 3.49 -0.41
N MET A 230 7.69 3.22 -1.39
CA MET A 230 7.27 2.81 -2.73
C MET A 230 7.43 1.29 -2.85
N MET A 231 6.50 0.63 -3.53
CA MET A 231 6.66 -0.77 -3.94
C MET A 231 6.02 -0.97 -5.31
N ASN A 232 6.83 -1.39 -6.28
CA ASN A 232 6.40 -1.55 -7.68
C ASN A 232 5.74 -0.29 -8.26
N GLY A 233 6.10 0.91 -7.79
CA GLY A 233 5.44 2.16 -8.20
C GLY A 233 4.09 2.45 -7.50
N VAL A 234 3.72 1.72 -6.45
CA VAL A 234 2.62 2.07 -5.52
C VAL A 234 3.18 2.81 -4.31
N ARG A 235 2.65 3.99 -4.00
CA ARG A 235 2.94 4.67 -2.72
C ARG A 235 2.15 4.01 -1.60
N LEU A 236 2.88 3.49 -0.63
CA LEU A 236 2.36 2.87 0.58
C LEU A 236 2.51 3.85 1.75
N PRO A 237 1.44 4.14 2.51
CA PRO A 237 1.53 5.04 3.65
C PRO A 237 2.39 4.42 4.76
N ALA A 238 2.89 5.27 5.65
CA ALA A 238 3.46 4.82 6.92
C ALA A 238 2.42 4.02 7.71
N GLY A 239 2.84 3.07 8.53
CA GLY A 239 1.95 2.13 9.23
C GLY A 239 1.45 0.98 8.34
N SER A 240 2.03 0.80 7.15
CA SER A 240 1.78 -0.35 6.29
C SER A 240 2.43 -1.61 6.87
N LEU A 241 1.73 -2.74 6.82
CA LEU A 241 2.23 -4.03 7.29
C LEU A 241 2.91 -4.77 6.13
N PHE A 242 4.11 -5.25 6.39
CA PHE A 242 4.90 -6.06 5.46
C PHE A 242 5.32 -7.38 6.10
N SER A 243 5.75 -8.30 5.26
CA SER A 243 6.59 -9.42 5.67
C SER A 243 7.94 -9.37 4.97
N ALA A 244 8.99 -9.78 5.69
CA ALA A 244 10.33 -9.98 5.15
C ALA A 244 10.67 -11.47 5.11
N SER A 245 11.67 -11.84 4.30
CA SER A 245 12.24 -13.19 4.27
C SER A 245 13.74 -13.10 4.00
N TYR A 246 14.54 -13.45 5.00
CA TYR A 246 16.01 -13.34 4.93
C TYR A 246 16.68 -14.26 5.95
N ASP A 247 17.96 -14.56 5.72
CA ASP A 247 18.82 -15.23 6.70
C ASP A 247 19.60 -14.17 7.49
N ILE A 248 19.26 -13.98 8.75
CA ILE A 248 19.83 -12.92 9.57
C ILE A 248 21.34 -13.06 9.76
N GLU A 249 21.89 -14.27 9.74
CA GLU A 249 23.32 -14.50 10.01
C GLU A 249 24.21 -13.91 8.91
N GLN A 250 23.70 -13.85 7.68
CA GLN A 250 24.45 -13.41 6.50
C GLN A 250 24.42 -11.89 6.29
N LEU A 251 23.56 -11.17 7.01
CA LEU A 251 23.38 -9.73 6.80
C LEU A 251 24.37 -8.88 7.63
N PRO A 252 24.94 -7.81 7.03
CA PRO A 252 25.55 -6.72 7.78
C PRO A 252 24.54 -6.13 8.77
N LYS A 253 24.90 -6.13 10.06
CA LYS A 253 24.01 -5.71 11.15
C LYS A 253 24.80 -5.30 12.37
N HIS A 254 24.21 -4.46 13.21
CA HIS A 254 24.72 -4.17 14.55
C HIS A 254 23.62 -4.30 15.58
N LYS A 255 23.99 -4.56 16.84
CA LYS A 255 23.00 -4.74 17.91
C LYS A 255 22.28 -3.44 18.20
N ASN A 256 20.98 -3.54 18.47
CA ASN A 256 20.23 -2.45 19.07
C ASN A 256 20.86 -1.98 20.38
N LYS A 257 20.69 -0.71 20.71
CA LYS A 257 21.23 -0.10 21.93
C LYS A 257 20.60 -0.64 23.22
N GLN A 258 19.27 -0.79 23.26
CA GLN A 258 18.55 -1.10 24.50
C GLN A 258 17.83 -2.44 24.44
N TYR A 259 17.11 -2.69 23.34
CA TYR A 259 16.32 -3.91 23.15
C TYR A 259 17.11 -5.02 22.47
N LYS A 260 16.60 -6.25 22.54
CA LYS A 260 17.14 -7.36 21.75
C LYS A 260 16.83 -7.16 20.26
N GLY A 261 17.68 -7.73 19.41
CA GLY A 261 17.61 -7.61 17.95
C GLY A 261 18.66 -6.65 17.39
N TYR A 262 18.47 -6.24 16.15
CA TYR A 262 19.50 -5.62 15.33
C TYR A 262 19.01 -4.41 14.55
N VAL A 263 19.93 -3.50 14.27
CA VAL A 263 19.79 -2.48 13.24
C VAL A 263 20.42 -3.02 11.96
N ILE A 264 19.64 -3.01 10.88
CA ILE A 264 19.98 -3.64 9.60
C ILE A 264 19.74 -2.61 8.47
N PRO A 265 20.70 -2.35 7.58
CA PRO A 265 20.46 -1.49 6.43
C PRO A 265 19.40 -2.12 5.51
N ILE A 266 18.40 -1.34 5.10
CA ILE A 266 17.30 -1.84 4.28
C ILE A 266 17.77 -2.33 2.90
N THR A 267 18.91 -1.84 2.41
CA THR A 267 19.54 -2.27 1.15
C THR A 267 20.07 -3.69 1.19
N GLU A 268 20.28 -4.27 2.38
CA GLU A 268 20.72 -5.67 2.55
C GLU A 268 19.54 -6.66 2.49
N MET A 269 18.31 -6.16 2.43
CA MET A 269 17.11 -6.99 2.47
C MET A 269 16.78 -7.49 1.06
N ASN A 270 16.55 -8.80 0.92
CA ASN A 270 16.17 -9.43 -0.36
C ASN A 270 14.79 -8.99 -0.89
N GLY A 271 14.03 -8.24 -0.10
CA GLY A 271 12.74 -7.69 -0.45
C GLY A 271 11.70 -7.85 0.64
N PHE A 272 10.53 -7.31 0.36
CA PHE A 272 9.37 -7.28 1.23
C PHE A 272 8.11 -7.69 0.48
N TRP A 273 7.11 -8.15 1.22
CA TRP A 273 5.77 -8.36 0.68
C TRP A 273 4.79 -7.51 1.46
N PHE A 274 4.06 -6.63 0.79
CA PHE A 274 3.02 -5.82 1.43
C PHE A 274 1.83 -6.72 1.78
N LEU A 275 1.33 -6.61 3.01
CA LEU A 275 0.26 -7.47 3.53
C LEU A 275 -1.08 -6.76 3.59
N ARG A 276 -1.10 -5.54 4.16
CA ARG A 276 -2.29 -4.69 4.35
C ARG A 276 -1.92 -3.39 5.07
N LEU A 277 -2.87 -2.48 5.17
CA LEU A 277 -2.80 -1.38 6.13
C LEU A 277 -3.11 -1.86 7.56
N THR A 278 -2.43 -1.27 8.54
CA THR A 278 -2.73 -1.44 9.97
C THR A 278 -3.59 -0.29 10.49
N THR A 279 -4.12 -0.40 11.70
CA THR A 279 -4.82 0.73 12.33
C THR A 279 -3.89 1.92 12.56
N LEU A 280 -2.57 1.70 12.65
CA LEU A 280 -1.56 2.76 12.78
C LEU A 280 -1.32 3.54 11.48
N ALA A 281 -1.83 3.09 10.33
CA ALA A 281 -1.80 3.86 9.08
C ALA A 281 -2.86 4.97 9.02
N VAL A 282 -3.79 5.00 9.99
CA VAL A 282 -4.87 5.99 10.10
C VAL A 282 -4.77 6.68 11.46
N SER A 283 -5.02 7.99 11.47
CA SER A 283 -4.99 8.78 12.70
C SER A 283 -5.94 8.24 13.77
N PRO A 284 -5.61 8.35 15.07
CA PRO A 284 -6.37 7.70 16.13
C PRO A 284 -7.88 8.01 16.11
N GLY A 285 -8.25 9.27 15.84
CA GLY A 285 -9.65 9.72 15.77
C GLY A 285 -10.48 9.08 14.66
N ASN A 286 -9.85 8.53 13.62
CA ASN A 286 -10.52 7.92 12.47
C ASN A 286 -10.55 6.38 12.51
N ARG A 287 -9.78 5.73 13.39
CA ARG A 287 -9.62 4.27 13.41
C ARG A 287 -10.91 3.50 13.63
N ALA A 288 -11.75 3.95 14.56
CA ALA A 288 -13.01 3.28 14.86
C ALA A 288 -13.95 3.26 13.65
N ARG A 289 -13.93 4.34 12.85
CA ARG A 289 -14.72 4.46 11.62
C ARG A 289 -14.12 3.64 10.49
N ALA A 290 -12.81 3.75 10.27
CA ALA A 290 -12.11 3.07 9.18
C ALA A 290 -12.06 1.54 9.35
N PHE A 291 -11.75 1.08 10.58
CA PHE A 291 -11.51 -0.33 10.86
C PHE A 291 -12.66 -1.01 11.61
N GLY A 292 -13.74 -0.29 11.93
CA GLY A 292 -15.01 -0.84 12.43
C GLY A 292 -14.84 -2.00 13.41
N TYR A 293 -15.29 -3.18 12.98
CA TYR A 293 -15.21 -4.41 13.78
C TYR A 293 -13.77 -4.80 14.20
N HIS A 294 -12.77 -4.61 13.35
CA HIS A 294 -11.37 -4.91 13.68
C HIS A 294 -10.88 -4.02 14.82
N PHE A 295 -11.13 -2.72 14.76
CA PHE A 295 -10.74 -1.80 15.84
C PHE A 295 -11.46 -2.13 17.14
N LYS A 296 -12.78 -2.40 17.07
CA LYS A 296 -13.57 -2.84 18.21
C LYS A 296 -12.95 -4.08 18.87
N GLN A 297 -12.53 -5.08 18.09
CA GLN A 297 -11.84 -6.24 18.64
C GLN A 297 -10.50 -5.92 19.29
N GLN A 298 -9.73 -4.96 18.76
CA GLN A 298 -8.50 -4.54 19.43
C GLN A 298 -8.82 -3.99 20.83
N VAL A 299 -9.86 -3.17 20.96
CA VAL A 299 -10.31 -2.62 22.25
C VAL A 299 -10.85 -3.72 23.16
N ASP A 300 -11.79 -4.53 22.68
CA ASP A 300 -12.46 -5.58 23.47
C ASP A 300 -11.47 -6.65 23.97
N ASN A 301 -10.42 -6.95 23.19
CA ASN A 301 -9.35 -7.87 23.58
C ASN A 301 -8.23 -7.22 24.43
N GLY A 302 -8.41 -5.95 24.85
CA GLY A 302 -7.48 -5.25 25.71
C GLY A 302 -6.10 -5.03 25.07
N LEU A 303 -6.03 -4.78 23.76
CA LEU A 303 -4.79 -4.33 23.14
C LEU A 303 -4.38 -2.98 23.73
N PHE A 304 -3.08 -2.71 23.70
CA PHE A 304 -2.52 -1.59 24.43
C PHE A 304 -2.80 -0.27 23.71
N ARG A 305 -3.77 0.50 24.22
CA ARG A 305 -4.10 1.86 23.76
C ARG A 305 -4.26 2.01 22.23
N PRO A 306 -5.02 1.13 21.53
CA PRO A 306 -5.21 1.23 20.07
C PRO A 306 -5.90 2.54 19.64
N ASP A 307 -6.63 3.17 20.56
CA ASP A 307 -7.38 4.42 20.40
C ASP A 307 -6.54 5.69 20.43
N SER A 308 -5.30 5.61 20.94
CA SER A 308 -4.44 6.78 21.15
C SER A 308 -3.00 6.59 20.68
N THR A 309 -2.55 5.35 20.45
CA THR A 309 -1.17 5.09 20.03
C THR A 309 -0.88 5.71 18.67
N GLU A 310 0.20 6.47 18.52
CA GLU A 310 0.62 7.06 17.25
C GLU A 310 1.82 6.31 16.66
N LEU A 311 1.98 6.36 15.34
CA LEU A 311 3.13 5.75 14.66
C LEU A 311 4.45 6.43 15.06
N SER A 312 4.42 7.73 15.38
CA SER A 312 5.53 8.52 15.92
C SER A 312 6.19 7.85 17.13
N GLN A 313 5.40 7.21 18.00
CA GLN A 313 5.92 6.52 19.18
C GLN A 313 6.77 5.29 18.81
N LEU A 314 6.44 4.60 17.71
CA LEU A 314 7.30 3.53 17.18
C LEU A 314 8.56 4.08 16.54
N MET A 315 8.46 5.24 15.88
CA MET A 315 9.61 5.94 15.32
C MET A 315 10.60 6.34 16.42
N GLU A 316 10.13 6.94 17.52
CA GLU A 316 10.95 7.30 18.68
C GLU A 316 11.70 6.09 19.24
N ILE A 317 11.01 4.97 19.41
CA ILE A 317 11.63 3.72 19.90
C ILE A 317 12.71 3.22 18.94
N ALA A 318 12.45 3.29 17.64
CA ALA A 318 13.42 2.88 16.63
C ALA A 318 14.66 3.77 16.66
N GLN A 319 14.50 5.08 16.78
CA GLN A 319 15.60 6.03 16.94
C GLN A 319 16.42 5.76 18.19
N ASP A 320 15.77 5.44 19.32
CA ASP A 320 16.43 5.08 20.58
C ASP A 320 17.32 3.83 20.49
N GLN A 321 17.11 2.97 19.49
CA GLN A 321 17.90 1.75 19.28
C GLN A 321 19.15 1.96 18.43
N ILE A 322 19.19 3.02 17.62
CA ILE A 322 20.27 3.26 16.66
C ILE A 322 21.43 3.96 17.35
N TYR A 323 22.65 3.48 17.10
CA TYR A 323 23.86 4.11 17.64
C TYR A 323 24.26 5.30 16.76
N VAL A 324 23.93 6.52 17.18
CA VAL A 324 24.54 7.73 16.59
C VAL A 324 25.89 7.92 17.25
N GLY A 325 26.92 7.26 16.73
CA GLY A 325 28.29 7.55 17.13
C GLY A 325 28.53 9.04 16.95
N HIS A 326 28.84 9.77 18.02
CA HIS A 326 29.39 11.10 17.87
C HIS A 326 30.69 10.93 17.07
N PRO A 327 30.89 11.62 15.93
CA PRO A 327 32.20 11.67 15.33
C PRO A 327 33.14 12.28 16.38
N CYS A 328 34.07 11.47 16.88
CA CYS A 328 35.17 11.93 17.72
C CYS A 328 36.12 12.81 16.90
#